data_AF-A0A2G4HD14-F1
#
_entry.id   AF-A0A2G4HD14-F1
#
_cell.length_a   1.000
_cell.length_b   1.000
_cell.length_c   1.000
_cell.angle_alpha   90.00
_cell.angle_beta   90.00
_cell.angle_gamma   90.00
#
_symmetry.space_group_name_H-M   'P 1'
#
loop_
_entity.id
_entity.type
_entity.pdbx_description
1 polymer ?
#
loop_
_entity_poly.entity_id
_entity_poly.type
_entity_poly.pdbx_seq_one_letter_code
_entity_poly.pdbx_strand_id
1 'polypeptide(L)' 'METIGTGHWIFAGLFALLFLGYLVWSYRVDRPTHELHYRGAYRYLLSIFVLLMVIYIFKRLL' A
#
# COMPACT_ATOMS: atom_id res chain seq x y z
N MET A 1 19.74 -18.05 -18.40
CA MET A 1 18.98 -17.45 -17.29
C MET A 1 19.90 -16.40 -16.68
N GLU A 2 19.61 -15.12 -16.83
CA GLU A 2 20.42 -14.08 -16.19
C GLU A 2 20.26 -14.20 -14.67
N THR A 3 21.37 -14.29 -13.96
CA THR A 3 21.36 -14.37 -12.50
C THR A 3 21.17 -12.96 -11.93
N ILE A 4 20.15 -12.79 -11.10
CA ILE A 4 19.92 -11.54 -10.38
C ILE A 4 21.08 -11.35 -9.39
N GLY A 5 22.08 -10.57 -9.81
CA GLY A 5 23.29 -10.32 -9.03
C GLY A 5 23.10 -9.29 -7.92
N THR A 6 24.08 -9.19 -7.03
CA THR A 6 24.06 -8.28 -5.87
C THR A 6 23.80 -6.81 -6.25
N GLY A 7 24.34 -6.36 -7.39
CA GLY A 7 24.10 -5.01 -7.90
C GLY A 7 22.63 -4.71 -8.20
N HIS A 8 21.86 -5.70 -8.67
CA HIS A 8 20.43 -5.56 -8.91
C HIS A 8 19.66 -5.35 -7.61
N TRP A 9 20.00 -6.11 -6.56
CA TRP A 9 19.37 -5.98 -5.25
C TRP A 9 19.67 -4.64 -4.57
N ILE A 10 20.92 -4.15 -4.70
CA ILE A 10 21.30 -2.83 -4.17
C ILE A 10 20.53 -1.72 -4.90
N PHE A 11 20.47 -1.78 -6.24
CA PHE A 11 19.70 -0.82 -7.02
C PHE A 11 18.20 -0.85 -6.65
N ALA A 12 17.61 -2.04 -6.58
CA ALA A 12 16.21 -2.21 -6.23
C ALA A 12 15.90 -1.65 -4.82
N GLY A 13 16.76 -1.92 -3.84
CA GLY A 13 16.63 -1.40 -2.49
C GLY A 13 16.73 0.12 -2.43
N LEU A 14 17.73 0.71 -3.08
CA LEU A 14 17.93 2.15 -3.12
C LEU A 14 16.78 2.86 -3.85
N PHE A 15 16.37 2.32 -5.01
CA PHE A 15 15.25 2.83 -5.77
C PHE A 15 13.96 2.78 -4.95
N ALA A 16 13.65 1.64 -4.31
CA ALA A 16 12.47 1.50 -3.49
C ALA A 16 12.45 2.50 -2.32
N LEU A 17 13.58 2.68 -1.63
CA LEU A 17 13.71 3.65 -0.54
C LEU A 17 13.45 5.08 -0.99
N LEU A 18 14.10 5.51 -2.07
CA LEU A 18 13.93 6.85 -2.62
C LEU A 18 12.52 7.07 -3.14
N PHE A 19 11.98 6.08 -3.86
CA PHE A 19 10.64 6.14 -4.42
C PHE A 19 9.58 6.24 -3.32
N LEU A 20 9.63 5.36 -2.31
CA LEU A 20 8.69 5.39 -1.18
C LEU A 20 8.85 6.68 -0.37
N GLY A 21 10.09 7.13 -0.12
CA GLY A 21 10.36 8.39 0.55
C GLY A 21 9.75 9.59 -0.18
N TYR A 22 9.93 9.65 -1.51
CA TYR A 22 9.35 10.69 -2.35
C TYR A 22 7.82 10.62 -2.38
N LEU A 23 7.26 9.41 -2.49
CA LEU A 23 5.82 9.21 -2.47
C LEU A 23 5.21 9.72 -1.15
N VAL A 24 5.79 9.33 -0.01
CA VAL A 24 5.37 9.83 1.31
C VAL A 24 5.49 11.35 1.39
N TRP A 25 6.59 11.93 0.90
CA TRP A 25 6.78 13.39 0.90
C TRP A 25 5.73 14.10 0.03
N SER A 26 5.44 13.60 -1.17
CA SER A 26 4.42 14.13 -2.08
C SER A 26 3.03 14.09 -1.45
N TYR A 27 2.68 12.99 -0.77
CA TYR A 27 1.38 12.83 -0.10
C TYR A 27 1.15 13.82 1.05
N ARG A 28 2.20 14.47 1.59
CA ARG A 28 2.03 15.47 2.66
C ARG A 28 1.24 16.69 2.19
N VAL A 29 1.41 17.08 0.93
CA VAL A 29 0.72 18.25 0.34
C VAL A 29 -0.76 17.93 0.08
N ASP A 30 -1.06 16.68 -0.26
CA ASP A 30 -2.43 16.24 -0.55
C ASP A 30 -3.24 15.89 0.71
N ARG A 31 -2.56 15.71 1.85
CA ARG A 31 -3.18 15.40 3.13
C ARG A 31 -4.33 16.34 3.54
N PRO A 32 -4.21 17.69 3.51
CA PRO A 32 -5.33 18.58 3.86
C PRO A 32 -6.54 18.39 2.94
N THR A 33 -6.32 18.18 1.65
CA THR A 33 -7.39 17.95 0.66
C THR A 33 -8.07 16.60 0.88
N HIS A 34 -7.28 15.58 1.26
CA HIS A 34 -7.78 14.26 1.62
C HIS A 34 -8.60 14.27 2.91
N GLU A 35 -8.14 15.00 3.94
CA GLU A 35 -8.90 15.15 5.19
C GLU A 35 -10.19 15.96 4.99
N LEU A 36 -10.23 16.91 4.04
CA LEU A 36 -11.42 17.68 3.71
C LEU A 36 -12.49 16.85 2.98
N HIS A 37 -12.11 16.09 1.94
CA HIS A 37 -13.07 15.40 1.06
C HIS A 37 -13.28 13.92 1.42
N TYR A 38 -12.29 13.27 2.01
CA TYR A 38 -12.26 11.83 2.24
C TYR A 38 -12.20 11.48 3.74
N ARG A 39 -12.62 12.41 4.61
CA ARG A 39 -12.66 12.16 6.06
C ARG A 39 -13.49 10.92 6.37
N GLY A 40 -12.84 9.87 6.86
CA GLY A 40 -13.51 8.60 7.19
C GLY A 40 -13.71 7.65 6.01
N ALA A 41 -13.22 7.95 4.80
CA ALA A 41 -13.23 7.03 3.66
C ALA A 41 -12.53 5.70 3.98
N TYR A 42 -11.46 5.76 4.78
CA TYR A 42 -10.76 4.58 5.33
C TYR A 42 -11.70 3.60 6.05
N ARG A 43 -12.75 4.08 6.72
CA ARG A 43 -13.70 3.20 7.44
C ARG A 43 -14.47 2.30 6.48
N TYR A 44 -14.85 2.84 5.31
CA TYR A 44 -15.51 2.06 4.26
C TYR A 44 -14.56 1.02 3.66
N LEU A 45 -13.32 1.42 3.35
CA LEU A 45 -12.30 0.50 2.85
C LEU A 45 -12.05 -0.65 3.84
N LEU A 46 -11.92 -0.33 5.14
CA LEU A 46 -11.76 -1.32 6.19
C LEU A 46 -12.97 -2.26 6.28
N SER A 47 -14.20 -1.73 6.20
CA SER A 47 -15.41 -2.55 6.26
C SER A 47 -15.50 -3.54 5.09
N ILE A 48 -15.14 -3.11 3.87
CA ILE A 48 -15.08 -3.98 2.69
C ILE A 48 -14.02 -5.05 2.88
N PHE A 49 -12.82 -4.68 3.35
CA PHE A 49 -11.75 -5.63 3.60
C PHE A 49 -12.14 -6.69 4.64
N VAL A 50 -12.77 -6.28 5.74
CA VAL A 50 -13.28 -7.20 6.78
C VAL A 50 -14.34 -8.12 6.20
N LEU A 51 -15.30 -7.60 5.44
CA LEU A 51 -16.33 -8.41 4.78
C LEU A 51 -15.71 -9.48 3.87
N LEU A 52 -14.73 -9.09 3.03
CA LEU A 52 -14.03 -10.02 2.15
C LEU A 52 -13.26 -11.08 2.93
N MET A 53 -12.60 -10.72 4.04
CA MET A 53 -11.92 -11.67 4.92
C MET A 53 -12.90 -12.66 5.55
N VAL A 54 -14.06 -12.18 6.02
CA VAL A 54 -15.11 -13.03 6.57
C VAL A 54 -15.59 -14.04 5.52
N ILE A 55 -15.92 -13.58 4.31
CA ILE A 55 -16.33 -14.45 3.20
C ILE A 55 -15.24 -15.49 2.87
N TYR A 56 -13.98 -15.06 2.80
CA TYR A 56 -12.85 -15.95 2.52
C TYR A 56 -12.69 -17.03 3.61
N ILE A 57 -12.77 -16.64 4.88
CA ILE A 57 -12.68 -17.57 6.02
C ILE A 57 -13.80 -18.60 5.95
N PHE A 58 -15.05 -18.17 5.75
CA PHE A 58 -16.18 -19.09 5.64
C PHE A 58 -16.05 -20.02 4.43
N LYS A 59 -15.66 -19.52 3.25
CA LYS A 59 -15.42 -20.35 2.06
C LYS A 59 -14.28 -21.36 2.25
N ARG A 60 -13.28 -21.05 3.09
CA ARG A 60 -12.16 -21.96 3.36
C ARG A 60 -12.52 -23.01 4.42
N LEU A 61 -13.41 -22.67 5.36
CA LEU A 61 -13.82 -23.54 6.46
C LEU A 61 -14.99 -24.46 6.10
N LEU A 62 -15.87 -24.05 5.18
CA LEU A 62 -17.06 -24.77 4.71
C LEU A 62 -16.83 -25.29 3.30
#